data_AF-A0A117LUB0-F1
#
_entry.id   AF-A0A117LUB0-F1
#
_cell.length_a   1.000
_cell.length_b   1.000
_cell.length_c   1.000
_cell.angle_alpha   90.00
_cell.angle_beta   90.00
_cell.angle_gamma   90.00
#
_symmetry.space_group_name_H-M   'P 1'
#
loop_
_entity.id
_entity.type
_entity.pdbx_description
1 polymer ?
#
loop_
_entity_poly.entity_id
_entity_poly.type
_entity_poly.pdbx_seq_one_letter_code
_entity_poly.pdbx_strand_id
1 'polypeptide(L)'
;MSLVAVSPLIIIALVVLPILLWRRPGRFTTADRQIILFLVVVGIAVWVAYLRSMHGLNTSNGIVPDIRYLTPFYLPAGILAILAIHKLAGDISAKTIAMYGMLSVLLTTPLLILFIMIFQPYGGAYLGYTIFFSRLTYIILGAVLVTLILQALGIVKIKWTFVTIAVLVTIPLGWQIMMLFLYSIAKFNGYELWIPLVETFYANVIGISYLS
;
A
#
# COMPACT_ATOMS: atom_id res chain seq x y z
N MET A 1 12.67 -5.57 0.44
CA MET A 1 11.28 -5.81 0.88
C MET A 1 10.61 -6.74 -0.13
N SER A 2 9.55 -7.47 0.22
CA SER A 2 8.78 -8.27 -0.75
C SER A 2 7.70 -7.45 -1.44
N LEU A 3 7.24 -7.90 -2.63
CA LEU A 3 6.13 -7.29 -3.38
C LEU A 3 4.88 -7.06 -2.50
N VAL A 4 4.56 -8.06 -1.67
CA VAL A 4 3.37 -8.08 -0.81
C VAL A 4 3.52 -7.12 0.38
N ALA A 5 4.75 -6.91 0.88
CA ALA A 5 4.98 -5.92 1.93
C ALA A 5 4.78 -4.49 1.42
N VAL A 6 5.08 -4.25 0.14
CA VAL A 6 4.90 -2.94 -0.51
C VAL A 6 3.44 -2.69 -0.89
N SER A 7 2.76 -3.67 -1.48
CA SER A 7 1.34 -3.59 -1.84
C SER A 7 0.59 -4.86 -1.42
N PRO A 8 0.12 -4.94 -0.16
CA PRO A 8 -0.58 -6.14 0.32
C PRO A 8 -1.93 -6.37 -0.36
N LEU A 9 -2.50 -5.31 -0.97
CA LEU A 9 -3.73 -5.35 -1.74
C LEU A 9 -3.65 -6.29 -2.95
N ILE A 10 -2.45 -6.58 -3.46
CA ILE A 10 -2.24 -7.56 -4.55
C ILE A 10 -2.87 -8.92 -4.18
N ILE A 11 -2.79 -9.33 -2.92
CA ILE A 11 -3.38 -10.61 -2.50
C ILE A 11 -4.90 -10.58 -2.57
N ILE A 12 -5.53 -9.44 -2.27
CA ILE A 12 -6.97 -9.26 -2.45
C ILE A 12 -7.33 -9.34 -3.93
N ALA A 13 -6.56 -8.68 -4.81
CA ALA A 13 -6.77 -8.76 -6.25
C ALA A 13 -6.60 -10.18 -6.81
N LEU A 14 -5.60 -10.94 -6.35
CA LEU A 14 -5.30 -12.27 -6.87
C LEU A 14 -6.17 -13.38 -6.30
N VAL A 15 -6.69 -13.21 -5.06
CA VAL A 15 -7.45 -14.27 -4.36
C VAL A 15 -8.93 -13.94 -4.31
N VAL A 16 -9.29 -12.76 -3.80
CA VAL A 16 -10.70 -12.42 -3.55
C VAL A 16 -11.45 -12.16 -4.85
N LEU A 17 -10.83 -11.47 -5.81
CA LEU A 17 -11.48 -11.14 -7.08
C LEU A 17 -11.87 -12.40 -7.88
N PRO A 18 -10.99 -13.40 -8.12
CA PRO A 18 -11.39 -14.62 -8.83
C PRO A 18 -12.47 -15.42 -8.10
N ILE A 19 -12.40 -15.50 -6.77
CA ILE A 19 -13.42 -16.18 -5.96
C ILE A 19 -14.79 -15.49 -6.14
N LEU A 20 -14.83 -14.16 -6.13
CA LEU A 20 -16.07 -13.41 -6.35
C LEU A 20 -16.60 -13.57 -7.77
N LEU A 21 -15.72 -13.58 -8.78
CA LEU A 21 -16.11 -13.82 -10.18
C LEU A 21 -16.73 -15.21 -10.35
N TRP A 22 -16.20 -16.22 -9.66
CA TRP A 22 -16.72 -17.58 -9.73
C TRP A 22 -18.01 -17.76 -8.91
N ARG A 23 -18.03 -17.33 -7.65
CA ARG A 23 -19.18 -17.58 -6.75
C ARG A 23 -20.33 -16.59 -6.93
N ARG A 24 -20.07 -15.38 -7.42
CA ARG A 24 -21.07 -14.31 -7.56
C ARG A 24 -20.91 -13.54 -8.88
N PRO A 25 -20.96 -14.23 -10.05
CA PRO A 25 -20.75 -13.60 -11.35
C PRO A 25 -21.76 -12.49 -11.67
N GLY A 26 -22.97 -12.56 -11.09
CA GLY A 26 -24.03 -11.58 -11.25
C GLY A 26 -23.76 -10.22 -10.61
N ARG A 27 -22.73 -10.09 -9.75
CA ARG A 27 -22.32 -8.79 -9.18
C ARG A 27 -21.47 -7.94 -10.14
N PHE A 28 -21.02 -8.53 -11.25
CA PHE A 28 -20.12 -7.89 -12.20
C PHE A 28 -20.85 -7.58 -13.50
N THR A 29 -20.86 -6.30 -13.86
CA THR A 29 -21.37 -5.83 -15.14
C THR A 29 -20.42 -6.20 -16.29
N THR A 30 -20.88 -6.05 -17.53
CA THR A 30 -20.02 -6.21 -18.72
C THR A 30 -18.83 -5.24 -18.70
N ALA A 31 -19.07 -3.99 -18.30
CA ALA A 31 -18.02 -2.98 -18.14
C ALA A 31 -17.00 -3.38 -17.07
N ASP A 32 -17.44 -3.88 -15.91
CA ASP A 32 -16.53 -4.35 -14.86
C ASP A 32 -15.59 -5.45 -15.39
N ARG A 33 -16.12 -6.39 -16.18
CA ARG A 33 -15.33 -7.49 -16.76
C ARG A 33 -14.31 -6.99 -17.79
N GLN A 34 -14.68 -6.01 -18.60
CA GLN A 34 -13.75 -5.37 -19.55
C GLN A 34 -12.63 -4.64 -18.82
N ILE A 35 -12.95 -3.90 -17.75
CA ILE A 35 -11.96 -3.24 -16.89
C ILE A 35 -11.02 -4.27 -16.26
N ILE A 36 -11.57 -5.35 -15.70
CA ILE A 36 -10.77 -6.42 -15.10
C ILE A 36 -9.82 -7.02 -16.14
N LEU A 37 -10.32 -7.36 -17.33
CA LEU A 37 -9.51 -7.93 -18.40
C LEU A 37 -8.39 -6.96 -18.81
N PHE A 38 -8.72 -5.69 -19.03
CA PHE A 38 -7.76 -4.67 -19.39
C PHE A 38 -6.64 -4.54 -18.33
N LEU A 39 -7.01 -4.42 -17.05
CA LEU A 39 -6.05 -4.29 -15.96
C LEU A 39 -5.16 -5.54 -15.78
N VAL A 40 -5.73 -6.74 -15.99
CA VAL A 40 -4.96 -7.99 -15.96
C VAL A 40 -3.96 -8.02 -17.12
N VAL A 41 -4.38 -7.67 -18.34
CA VAL A 41 -3.48 -7.62 -19.50
C VAL A 41 -2.37 -6.59 -19.30
N VAL A 42 -2.69 -5.39 -18.81
CA VAL A 42 -1.69 -4.37 -18.46
C VAL A 42 -0.73 -4.89 -17.39
N GLY A 43 -1.25 -5.53 -16.33
CA GLY A 43 -0.43 -6.12 -15.28
C GLY A 43 0.56 -7.17 -15.83
N ILE A 44 0.10 -8.05 -16.71
CA ILE A 44 0.95 -9.05 -17.39
C ILE A 44 1.99 -8.36 -18.27
N ALA A 45 1.60 -7.35 -19.05
CA ALA A 45 2.52 -6.61 -19.91
C ALA A 45 3.65 -5.95 -19.11
N VAL A 46 3.35 -5.41 -17.92
CA VAL A 46 4.38 -4.90 -17.01
C VAL A 46 5.34 -6.03 -16.61
N TRP A 47 4.84 -7.17 -16.16
CA TRP A 47 5.72 -8.30 -15.80
C TRP A 47 6.58 -8.78 -16.98
N VAL A 48 6.03 -8.82 -18.21
CA VAL A 48 6.78 -9.16 -19.42
C VAL A 48 7.89 -8.14 -19.70
N ALA A 49 7.62 -6.85 -19.53
CA ALA A 49 8.62 -5.81 -19.70
C ALA A 49 9.78 -5.94 -18.69
N TYR A 50 9.49 -6.40 -17.48
CA TYR A 50 10.48 -6.60 -16.42
C TYR A 50 11.09 -8.01 -16.37
N LEU A 51 10.72 -8.91 -17.30
CA LEU A 51 11.19 -10.30 -17.32
C LEU A 51 12.72 -10.41 -17.34
N ARG A 52 13.37 -9.53 -18.12
CA ARG A 52 14.84 -9.47 -18.25
C ARG A 52 15.55 -9.04 -16.96
N SER A 53 14.83 -8.36 -16.06
CA SER A 53 15.36 -7.80 -14.81
C SER A 53 14.84 -8.52 -13.56
N MET A 54 14.14 -9.66 -13.73
CA MET A 54 13.54 -10.46 -12.65
C MET A 54 14.51 -10.82 -11.53
N HIS A 55 15.75 -11.16 -11.88
CA HIS A 55 16.77 -11.49 -10.88
C HIS A 55 17.13 -10.29 -10.02
N GLY A 56 17.25 -9.09 -10.61
CA GLY A 56 17.57 -7.85 -9.89
C GLY A 56 16.47 -7.38 -8.95
N LEU A 57 15.19 -7.68 -9.26
CA LEU A 57 14.03 -7.30 -8.44
C LEU A 57 14.07 -7.86 -7.01
N ASN A 58 14.69 -9.02 -6.80
CA ASN A 58 14.72 -9.70 -5.51
C ASN A 58 16.07 -9.62 -4.78
N THR A 59 17.14 -9.22 -5.46
CA THR A 59 18.52 -9.24 -4.91
C THR A 59 19.12 -7.84 -4.72
N SER A 60 18.45 -6.79 -5.18
CA SER A 60 18.96 -5.42 -5.11
C SER A 60 19.04 -4.89 -3.67
N ASN A 61 20.23 -4.38 -3.32
CA ASN A 61 20.48 -3.58 -2.10
C ASN A 61 20.12 -2.09 -2.27
N GLY A 62 19.44 -1.71 -3.37
CA GLY A 62 18.88 -0.37 -3.56
C GLY A 62 19.34 0.43 -4.79
N ILE A 63 20.21 -0.12 -5.66
CA ILE A 63 20.80 0.63 -6.80
C ILE A 63 20.40 0.08 -8.20
N VAL A 64 19.74 -1.07 -8.27
CA VAL A 64 19.27 -1.75 -9.51
C VAL A 64 17.80 -2.18 -9.27
N PRO A 65 16.91 -2.44 -10.27
CA PRO A 65 15.46 -2.36 -10.06
C PRO A 65 15.05 -3.24 -8.89
N ASP A 66 14.66 -2.59 -7.81
CA ASP A 66 14.13 -3.17 -6.58
C ASP A 66 12.63 -3.35 -6.77
N ILE A 67 12.05 -4.38 -6.15
CA ILE A 67 10.62 -4.65 -6.23
C ILE A 67 9.75 -3.44 -5.83
N ARG A 68 10.28 -2.52 -5.01
CA ARG A 68 9.65 -1.23 -4.69
C ARG A 68 9.36 -0.36 -5.91
N TYR A 69 10.13 -0.50 -6.99
CA TYR A 69 9.98 0.30 -8.22
C TYR A 69 9.09 -0.37 -9.28
N LEU A 70 8.43 -1.49 -8.94
CA LEU A 70 7.37 -2.08 -9.77
C LEU A 70 6.04 -1.26 -9.71
N THR A 71 6.15 0.06 -9.54
CA THR A 71 5.05 1.04 -9.50
C THR A 71 4.04 0.86 -10.64
N PRO A 72 4.47 0.61 -11.90
CA PRO A 72 3.51 0.38 -12.99
C PRO A 72 2.60 -0.84 -12.78
N PHE A 73 3.02 -1.84 -11.98
CA PHE A 73 2.18 -3.00 -11.64
C PHE A 73 1.31 -2.74 -10.40
N TYR A 74 1.79 -1.96 -9.43
CA TYR A 74 1.03 -1.69 -8.21
C TYR A 74 -0.28 -0.96 -8.48
N LEU A 75 -0.32 -0.11 -9.51
CA LEU A 75 -1.52 0.61 -9.90
C LEU A 75 -2.64 -0.33 -10.41
N PRO A 76 -2.45 -1.15 -11.46
CA PRO A 76 -3.50 -2.05 -11.93
C PRO A 76 -3.90 -3.06 -10.86
N ALA A 77 -2.95 -3.61 -10.09
CA ALA A 77 -3.28 -4.53 -9.00
C ALA A 77 -4.08 -3.84 -7.87
N GLY A 78 -3.74 -2.60 -7.53
CA GLY A 78 -4.48 -1.80 -6.55
C GLY A 78 -5.91 -1.52 -6.98
N ILE A 79 -6.12 -1.16 -8.26
CA ILE A 79 -7.47 -0.92 -8.81
C ILE A 79 -8.29 -2.22 -8.79
N LEU A 80 -7.71 -3.35 -9.18
CA LEU A 80 -8.37 -4.66 -9.10
C LEU A 80 -8.76 -5.02 -7.66
N ALA A 81 -7.90 -4.73 -6.68
CA ALA A 81 -8.19 -4.95 -5.27
C ALA A 81 -9.34 -4.07 -4.78
N ILE A 82 -9.35 -2.78 -5.13
CA ILE A 82 -10.43 -1.84 -4.77
C ILE A 82 -11.76 -2.32 -5.38
N LEU A 83 -11.74 -2.75 -6.65
CA LEU A 83 -12.92 -3.31 -7.31
C LEU A 83 -13.41 -4.56 -6.57
N ALA A 84 -12.51 -5.48 -6.19
CA ALA A 84 -12.87 -6.66 -5.41
C ALA A 84 -13.50 -6.29 -4.05
N ILE A 85 -12.92 -5.31 -3.35
CA ILE A 85 -13.42 -4.80 -2.06
C ILE A 85 -14.82 -4.19 -2.23
N HIS A 86 -15.03 -3.38 -3.27
CA HIS A 86 -16.33 -2.77 -3.56
C HIS A 86 -17.40 -3.83 -3.87
N LYS A 87 -17.07 -4.84 -4.68
CA LYS A 87 -18.00 -5.95 -5.01
C LYS A 87 -18.23 -6.89 -3.83
N LEU A 88 -17.27 -7.01 -2.92
CA LEU A 88 -17.43 -7.71 -1.65
C LEU A 88 -18.42 -6.97 -0.74
N ALA A 89 -18.33 -5.64 -0.69
CA ALA A 89 -19.13 -4.77 0.16
C ALA A 89 -20.64 -4.91 -0.03
N GLY A 90 -21.07 -5.18 -1.27
CA GLY A 90 -22.49 -5.24 -1.62
C GLY A 90 -23.14 -3.89 -1.37
N ASP A 91 -24.06 -3.83 -0.39
CA ASP A 91 -24.90 -2.66 -0.11
C ASP A 91 -24.23 -1.62 0.79
N ILE A 92 -23.00 -1.88 1.26
CA ILE A 92 -22.26 -0.89 2.06
C ILE A 92 -21.88 0.28 1.16
N SER A 93 -22.30 1.49 1.58
CA SER A 93 -22.03 2.70 0.82
C SER A 93 -20.52 2.96 0.66
N ALA A 94 -20.12 3.47 -0.51
CA ALA A 94 -18.73 3.86 -0.76
C ALA A 94 -18.22 4.90 0.26
N LYS A 95 -19.11 5.79 0.71
CA LYS A 95 -18.82 6.78 1.76
C LYS A 95 -18.40 6.11 3.07
N THR A 96 -19.07 5.02 3.47
CA THR A 96 -18.73 4.28 4.69
C THR A 96 -17.37 3.61 4.57
N ILE A 97 -17.06 3.00 3.42
CA ILE A 97 -15.75 2.37 3.16
C ILE A 97 -14.63 3.42 3.21
N ALA A 98 -14.84 4.56 2.55
CA ALA A 98 -13.90 5.68 2.57
C ALA A 98 -13.69 6.23 3.99
N MET A 99 -14.77 6.35 4.78
CA MET A 99 -14.70 6.79 6.16
C MET A 99 -13.90 5.82 7.04
N TYR A 100 -14.09 4.50 6.90
CA TYR A 100 -13.27 3.51 7.63
C TYR A 100 -11.79 3.58 7.22
N GLY A 101 -11.51 3.75 5.93
CA GLY A 101 -10.16 4.00 5.45
C GLY A 101 -9.54 5.24 6.08
N MET A 102 -10.24 6.37 6.05
CA MET A 102 -9.78 7.64 6.61
C MET A 102 -9.55 7.56 8.12
N LEU A 103 -10.51 6.99 8.87
CA LEU A 103 -10.39 6.79 10.31
C LEU A 103 -9.20 5.87 10.64
N SER A 104 -9.01 4.79 9.87
CA SER A 104 -7.86 3.92 10.05
C SER A 104 -6.55 4.67 9.82
N VAL A 105 -6.46 5.50 8.78
CA VAL A 105 -5.26 6.31 8.53
C VAL A 105 -4.99 7.28 9.66
N LEU A 106 -6.02 8.03 10.09
CA LEU A 106 -5.89 9.05 11.13
C LEU A 106 -5.55 8.48 12.51
N LEU A 107 -6.02 7.27 12.83
CA LEU A 107 -5.78 6.65 14.14
C LEU A 107 -4.55 5.74 14.11
N THR A 108 -4.50 4.80 13.17
CA THR A 108 -3.46 3.77 13.15
C THR A 108 -2.09 4.33 12.78
N THR A 109 -2.01 5.28 11.84
CA THR A 109 -0.71 5.85 11.43
C THR A 109 0.05 6.51 12.58
N PRO A 110 -0.50 7.51 13.31
CA PRO A 110 0.24 8.14 14.40
C PRO A 110 0.52 7.16 15.53
N LEU A 111 -0.40 6.23 15.84
CA LEU A 111 -0.18 5.20 16.85
C LEU A 111 1.01 4.29 16.49
N LEU A 112 1.11 3.84 15.25
CA LEU A 112 2.24 3.01 14.79
C LEU A 112 3.56 3.78 14.83
N ILE A 113 3.54 5.04 14.40
CA ILE A 113 4.73 5.90 14.44
C ILE A 113 5.20 6.10 15.88
N LEU A 114 4.30 6.51 16.79
CA LEU A 114 4.62 6.70 18.20
C LEU A 114 5.15 5.41 18.83
N PHE A 115 4.50 4.28 18.55
CA PHE A 115 4.94 2.97 19.04
C PHE A 115 6.38 2.67 18.61
N ILE A 116 6.70 2.86 17.34
CA ILE A 116 8.06 2.61 16.83
C ILE A 116 9.07 3.58 17.43
N MET A 117 8.72 4.86 17.57
CA MET A 117 9.62 5.86 18.15
C MET A 117 9.99 5.54 19.60
N ILE A 118 9.03 5.03 20.39
CA ILE A 118 9.21 4.71 21.81
C ILE A 118 9.90 3.37 22.00
N PHE A 119 9.42 2.30 21.36
CA PHE A 119 9.82 0.94 21.69
C PHE A 119 10.94 0.38 20.79
N GLN A 120 11.07 0.89 19.57
CA GLN A 120 12.09 0.47 18.59
C GLN A 120 12.39 -1.05 18.58
N PRO A 121 11.37 -1.92 18.41
CA PRO A 121 11.51 -3.37 18.66
C PRO A 121 12.54 -4.08 17.78
N TYR A 122 12.93 -3.46 16.66
CA TYR A 122 13.95 -3.96 15.73
C TYR A 122 15.09 -2.94 15.53
N GLY A 123 15.25 -1.98 16.45
CA GLY A 123 16.23 -0.90 16.41
C GLY A 123 15.77 0.36 15.64
N GLY A 124 16.40 1.50 15.95
CA GLY A 124 16.07 2.83 15.39
C GLY A 124 16.63 3.15 13.99
N ALA A 125 16.97 2.12 13.21
CA ALA A 125 17.56 2.27 11.87
C ALA A 125 16.56 1.90 10.76
N TYR A 126 16.85 2.33 9.53
CA TYR A 126 16.01 2.07 8.34
C TYR A 126 15.60 0.60 8.21
N LEU A 127 16.55 -0.31 8.44
CA LEU A 127 16.32 -1.75 8.36
C LEU A 127 15.33 -2.23 9.43
N GLY A 128 15.47 -1.77 10.68
CA GLY A 128 14.58 -2.12 11.79
C GLY A 128 13.14 -1.69 11.53
N TYR A 129 12.96 -0.46 11.07
CA TYR A 129 11.68 0.09 10.65
C TYR A 129 11.05 -0.68 9.48
N THR A 130 11.85 -1.01 8.47
CA THR A 130 11.44 -1.82 7.31
C THR A 130 11.00 -3.21 7.75
N ILE A 131 11.73 -3.85 8.66
CA ILE A 131 11.38 -5.18 9.21
C ILE A 131 10.07 -5.09 10.00
N PHE A 132 9.92 -4.09 10.88
CA PHE A 132 8.71 -3.89 11.67
C PHE A 132 7.47 -3.80 10.79
N PHE A 133 7.46 -2.86 9.84
CA PHE A 133 6.32 -2.64 8.97
C PHE A 133 6.05 -3.84 8.06
N SER A 134 7.11 -4.51 7.55
CA SER A 134 6.93 -5.74 6.76
C SER A 134 6.26 -6.86 7.56
N ARG A 135 6.74 -7.14 8.78
CA ARG A 135 6.17 -8.15 9.68
C ARG A 135 4.71 -7.82 10.01
N LEU A 136 4.44 -6.56 10.33
CA LEU A 136 3.09 -6.09 10.65
C LEU A 136 2.15 -6.23 9.45
N THR A 137 2.59 -5.86 8.24
CA THR A 137 1.81 -6.06 7.00
C THR A 137 1.42 -7.52 6.84
N TYR A 138 2.34 -8.46 7.05
CA TYR A 138 2.03 -9.89 6.93
C TYR A 138 1.08 -10.40 8.02
N ILE A 139 1.23 -9.94 9.26
CA ILE A 139 0.32 -10.29 10.36
C ILE A 139 -1.10 -9.80 10.06
N ILE A 140 -1.26 -8.54 9.67
CA ILE A 140 -2.57 -7.98 9.35
C ILE A 140 -3.14 -8.57 8.06
N LEU A 141 -2.32 -8.88 7.07
CA LEU A 141 -2.76 -9.62 5.88
C LEU A 141 -3.33 -10.99 6.27
N GLY A 142 -2.64 -11.73 7.15
CA GLY A 142 -3.15 -12.98 7.71
C GLY A 142 -4.49 -12.77 8.42
N ALA A 143 -4.62 -11.72 9.22
CA ALA A 143 -5.87 -11.37 9.87
C ALA A 143 -7.00 -11.06 8.87
N VAL A 144 -6.71 -10.36 7.76
CA VAL A 144 -7.67 -10.10 6.68
C VAL A 144 -8.14 -11.40 6.03
N LEU A 145 -7.24 -12.34 5.75
CA LEU A 145 -7.60 -13.63 5.17
C LEU A 145 -8.48 -14.44 6.14
N VAL A 146 -8.15 -14.43 7.43
CA VAL A 146 -8.95 -15.09 8.47
C VAL A 146 -10.34 -14.45 8.57
N THR A 147 -10.44 -13.12 8.61
CA THR A 147 -11.76 -12.45 8.67
C THR A 147 -12.58 -12.66 7.42
N LEU A 148 -11.96 -12.78 6.23
CA LEU A 148 -12.63 -13.16 5.00
C LEU A 148 -13.19 -14.59 5.07
N ILE A 149 -12.43 -15.55 5.58
CA ILE A 149 -12.90 -16.93 5.77
C ILE A 149 -14.05 -16.99 6.78
N LEU A 150 -13.87 -16.37 7.94
CA LEU A 150 -14.90 -16.33 8.99
C LEU A 150 -16.18 -15.62 8.54
N GLN A 151 -16.04 -14.59 7.69
CA GLN A 151 -17.19 -13.92 7.07
C GLN A 151 -17.88 -14.83 6.05
N ALA A 152 -17.12 -15.57 5.24
CA ALA A 152 -17.69 -16.53 4.29
C ALA A 152 -18.44 -17.68 5.00
N LEU A 153 -18.01 -18.04 6.21
CA LEU A 153 -18.68 -19.00 7.09
C LEU A 153 -19.87 -18.40 7.87
N GLY A 154 -20.13 -17.09 7.74
CA GLY A 154 -21.21 -16.40 8.45
C GLY A 154 -20.95 -16.14 9.94
N ILE A 155 -19.75 -16.44 10.43
CA ILE A 155 -19.37 -16.27 11.85
C ILE A 155 -19.15 -14.79 12.18
N VAL A 156 -18.52 -14.05 11.26
CA VAL A 156 -18.12 -12.66 11.47
C VAL A 156 -18.91 -11.73 10.55
N LYS A 157 -19.40 -10.61 11.12
CA LYS A 157 -20.04 -9.55 10.35
C LYS A 157 -19.05 -8.90 9.39
N ILE A 158 -19.46 -8.66 8.15
CA ILE A 158 -18.64 -8.06 7.08
C ILE A 158 -17.93 -6.76 7.49
N LYS A 159 -18.50 -5.98 8.43
CA LYS A 159 -17.88 -4.77 8.97
C LYS A 159 -16.46 -5.01 9.51
N TRP A 160 -16.19 -6.17 10.12
CA TRP A 160 -14.89 -6.48 10.69
C TRP A 160 -13.85 -6.83 9.62
N THR A 161 -14.28 -7.42 8.51
CA THR A 161 -13.45 -7.58 7.30
C THR A 161 -13.03 -6.22 6.76
N PHE A 162 -13.96 -5.25 6.70
CA PHE A 162 -13.63 -3.89 6.25
C PHE A 162 -12.67 -3.16 7.19
N VAL A 163 -12.87 -3.27 8.51
CA VAL A 163 -11.95 -2.69 9.50
C VAL A 163 -10.55 -3.27 9.33
N THR A 164 -10.44 -4.60 9.21
CA THR A 164 -9.12 -5.26 9.04
C THR A 164 -8.45 -4.88 7.71
N ILE A 165 -9.21 -4.75 6.62
CA ILE A 165 -8.70 -4.27 5.33
C ILE A 165 -8.25 -2.79 5.43
N ALA A 166 -8.99 -1.93 6.12
CA ALA A 166 -8.62 -0.53 6.30
C ALA A 166 -7.30 -0.38 7.07
N VAL A 167 -7.11 -1.20 8.12
CA VAL A 167 -5.84 -1.27 8.86
C VAL A 167 -4.71 -1.77 7.96
N LEU A 168 -4.95 -2.79 7.14
CA LEU A 168 -3.95 -3.33 6.22
C LEU A 168 -3.42 -2.27 5.25
N VAL A 169 -4.32 -1.47 4.67
CA VAL A 169 -3.95 -0.38 3.74
C VAL A 169 -3.17 0.73 4.44
N THR A 170 -3.46 0.97 5.72
CA THR A 170 -2.82 2.02 6.50
C THR A 170 -1.35 1.70 6.81
N ILE A 171 -0.98 0.43 6.93
CA ILE A 171 0.39 0.04 7.33
C ILE A 171 1.46 0.51 6.33
N PRO A 172 1.36 0.21 5.01
CA PRO A 172 2.30 0.76 4.02
C PRO A 172 2.31 2.29 4.02
N LEU A 173 1.16 2.94 4.20
CA LEU A 173 1.09 4.41 4.25
C LEU A 173 1.83 4.97 5.47
N GLY A 174 1.67 4.36 6.64
CA GLY A 174 2.40 4.75 7.84
C GLY A 174 3.90 4.56 7.70
N TRP A 175 4.34 3.51 7.00
CA TRP A 175 5.75 3.35 6.65
C TRP A 175 6.23 4.47 5.72
N GLN A 176 5.47 4.80 4.68
CA GLN A 176 5.81 5.89 3.74
C GLN A 176 5.93 7.23 4.46
N ILE A 177 4.97 7.56 5.35
CA ILE A 177 5.01 8.79 6.14
C ILE A 177 6.23 8.81 7.06
N MET A 178 6.49 7.70 7.76
CA MET A 178 7.65 7.60 8.64
C MET A 178 8.97 7.76 7.88
N MET A 179 9.10 7.15 6.70
CA MET A 179 10.32 7.27 5.90
C MET A 179 10.47 8.64 5.26
N LEU A 180 9.39 9.21 4.72
CA LEU A 180 9.40 10.46 3.97
C LEU A 180 9.53 11.69 4.86
N PHE A 181 8.94 11.69 6.05
CA PHE A 181 8.92 12.87 6.92
C PHE A 181 9.80 12.72 8.15
N LEU A 182 9.81 11.56 8.81
CA LEU A 182 10.51 11.43 10.09
C LEU A 182 11.95 10.95 9.91
N TYR A 183 12.14 9.89 9.13
CA TYR A 183 13.45 9.32 8.86
C TYR A 183 14.29 10.24 7.97
N SER A 184 13.66 10.88 6.98
CA SER A 184 14.32 11.89 6.15
C SER A 184 14.79 13.07 7.02
N ILE A 185 13.96 13.65 7.88
CA ILE A 185 14.38 14.80 8.69
C ILE A 185 15.42 14.40 9.75
N ALA A 186 15.25 13.24 10.42
CA ALA A 186 16.13 12.80 11.49
C ALA A 186 17.52 12.31 11.03
N LYS A 187 17.66 11.86 9.77
CA LYS A 187 18.96 11.44 9.19
C LYS A 187 19.45 12.29 8.03
N PHE A 188 18.61 13.13 7.45
CA PHE A 188 18.94 14.00 6.32
C PHE A 188 18.61 15.46 6.65
N ASN A 189 19.52 16.09 7.38
CA ASN A 189 19.93 17.47 7.06
C ASN A 189 20.59 17.55 5.65
N GLY A 190 20.10 16.83 4.63
CA GLY A 190 20.85 16.65 3.38
C GLY A 190 20.22 15.78 2.29
N TYR A 191 18.89 15.79 2.09
CA TYR A 191 18.36 15.30 0.80
C TYR A 191 18.39 16.45 -0.21
N GLU A 192 19.53 16.51 -0.91
CA GLU A 192 19.94 17.48 -1.94
C GLU A 192 18.96 17.64 -3.11
N LEU A 193 17.96 16.77 -3.28
CA LEU A 193 17.02 16.86 -4.41
C LEU A 193 16.05 18.04 -4.26
N TRP A 194 15.55 18.28 -3.04
CA TRP A 194 14.55 19.33 -2.79
C TRP A 194 15.18 20.67 -2.44
N ILE A 195 16.45 20.68 -1.99
CA ILE A 195 17.15 21.91 -1.61
C ILE A 195 17.20 22.90 -2.79
N PRO A 196 17.63 22.53 -4.02
CA PRO A 196 17.65 23.46 -5.14
C PRO A 196 16.24 23.93 -5.54
N LEU A 197 15.23 23.05 -5.47
CA LEU A 197 13.86 23.40 -5.84
C LEU A 197 13.26 24.40 -4.84
N VAL A 198 13.49 24.16 -3.54
CA VAL A 198 13.02 25.03 -2.46
C VAL A 198 13.79 26.35 -2.47
N GLU A 199 15.11 26.34 -2.65
CA GLU A 199 15.93 27.55 -2.80
C GLU A 199 15.51 28.37 -4.03
N THR A 200 15.27 27.71 -5.17
CA THR A 200 14.80 28.40 -6.39
C THR A 200 13.41 29.00 -6.19
N PHE A 201 12.52 28.30 -5.49
CA PHE A 201 11.19 28.80 -5.17
C PHE A 201 11.24 29.99 -4.20
N TYR A 202 12.07 29.92 -3.16
CA TYR A 202 12.26 31.02 -2.21
C TYR A 202 12.92 32.25 -2.86
N ALA A 203 13.91 32.06 -3.73
CA ALA A 203 14.60 33.14 -4.42
C ALA A 203 13.71 33.83 -5.47
N ASN A 204 12.95 33.07 -6.27
CA ASN A 204 12.24 33.61 -7.43
C ASN A 204 10.75 33.88 -7.20
N VAL A 205 10.11 33.21 -6.23
CA VAL A 205 8.66 33.35 -5.98
C VAL A 205 8.38 34.13 -4.70
N ILE A 206 9.17 33.89 -3.64
CA ILE A 206 8.97 34.53 -2.33
C ILE A 206 9.90 35.76 -2.17
N GLY A 207 10.98 35.85 -2.95
CA GLY A 207 11.86 37.02 -3.01
C GLY A 207 12.83 37.15 -1.83
N ILE A 208 13.11 36.06 -1.12
CA ILE A 208 14.07 36.07 -0.01
C ILE A 208 15.44 35.68 -0.58
N SER A 209 16.25 36.68 -0.90
CA SER A 209 17.67 36.49 -1.19
C SER A 209 18.44 36.38 0.13
N TYR A 210 19.08 35.25 0.38
CA TYR A 210 20.05 35.13 1.48
C TYR A 210 21.19 36.14 1.22
N LEU A 211 21.20 37.23 1.97
CA LEU A 211 22.35 38.12 2.07
C LEU A 211 23.36 37.41 2.98
N SER A 212 24.47 36.97 2.35
CA SER A 212 25.73 36.44 2.89
C SER A 212 25.67 35.22 3.81
#